data_AF-A0ABD0QWM0-F1
#
_entry.id   AF-A0ABD0QWM0-F1
#
_cell.length_a   1.000
_cell.length_b   1.000
_cell.length_c   1.000
_cell.angle_alpha   90.00
_cell.angle_beta   90.00
_cell.angle_gamma   90.00
#
_symmetry.space_group_name_H-M   'P 1'
#
loop_
_entity.id
_entity.type
_entity.pdbx_description
1 polymer ?
#
loop_
_entity_poly.entity_id
_entity_poly.type
_entity_poly.pdbx_seq_one_letter_code
_entity_poly.pdbx_strand_id
1 'polypeptide(L)'
;EMQHNCQLHRMSFCADDKTDKRIFTFICTEPETKKHLCYVFDSEKCAEEITLAIGQAFDLAYKKFLESGGKDVETRKQIGNLQKR
;
A
#
# COMPACT_ATOMS: atom_id res chain seq x y z
N GLU A 1 6.83 -1.55 18.61
CA GLU A 1 6.17 -2.76 18.10
C GLU A 1 5.39 -2.41 16.83
N MET A 2 5.37 -3.27 15.82
CA MET A 2 4.68 -3.01 14.55
C MET A 2 3.21 -3.43 14.67
N GLN A 3 2.29 -2.47 14.64
CA GLN A 3 0.85 -2.73 14.80
C GLN A 3 0.17 -3.18 13.50
N HIS A 4 0.56 -2.61 12.36
CA HIS A 4 -0.01 -2.92 11.05
C HIS A 4 1.09 -2.99 9.99
N ASN A 5 0.95 -3.93 9.05
CA ASN A 5 1.81 -4.04 7.87
C ASN A 5 0.95 -4.23 6.62
N CYS A 6 0.69 -3.14 5.92
CA CYS A 6 -0.08 -3.14 4.68
C CYS A 6 0.87 -3.29 3.49
N GLN A 7 0.83 -4.45 2.83
CA GLN A 7 1.63 -4.67 1.63
C GLN A 7 1.11 -3.79 0.48
N LEU A 8 2.01 -3.10 -0.21
CA LEU A 8 1.67 -2.10 -1.24
C LEU A 8 0.74 -2.65 -2.34
N HIS A 9 0.94 -3.90 -2.79
CA HIS A 9 0.09 -4.53 -3.81
C HIS A 9 -1.34 -4.86 -3.35
N ARG A 10 -1.65 -4.69 -2.06
CA ARG A 10 -2.99 -4.87 -1.48
C ARG A 10 -3.69 -3.54 -1.22
N MET A 11 -2.95 -2.44 -1.27
CA MET A 11 -3.51 -1.10 -1.18
C MET A 11 -4.11 -0.76 -2.54
N SER A 12 -5.40 -0.45 -2.57
CA SER A 12 -6.15 -0.20 -3.81
C SER A 12 -6.37 1.28 -4.08
N PHE A 13 -6.22 2.15 -3.07
CA PHE A 13 -6.48 3.58 -3.20
C PHE A 13 -5.79 4.37 -2.07
N CYS A 14 -5.44 5.63 -2.33
CA CYS A 14 -5.05 6.62 -1.33
C CYS A 14 -5.55 8.01 -1.71
N ALA A 15 -5.89 8.83 -0.73
CA ALA A 15 -6.33 10.21 -0.94
C ALA A 15 -6.17 11.07 0.33
N ASP A 16 -5.89 12.35 0.12
CA ASP A 16 -6.08 13.41 1.11
C ASP A 16 -7.53 13.93 1.05
N ASP A 17 -8.05 14.39 2.18
CA ASP A 17 -9.37 15.01 2.24
C ASP A 17 -9.29 16.48 1.79
N LYS A 18 -10.10 16.85 0.79
CA LYS A 18 -10.13 18.22 0.24
C LYS A 18 -10.84 19.22 1.16
N THR A 19 -11.59 18.74 2.14
CA THR A 19 -12.33 19.55 3.13
C THR A 19 -11.58 19.67 4.47
N ASP A 20 -10.73 18.71 4.81
CA ASP A 20 -9.81 18.78 5.97
C ASP A 20 -8.38 18.39 5.56
N LYS A 21 -7.51 19.40 5.43
CA LYS A 21 -6.10 19.24 4.99
C LYS A 21 -5.24 18.37 5.91
N ARG A 22 -5.74 18.00 7.09
CA ARG A 22 -5.02 17.12 8.02
C ARG A 22 -5.31 15.65 7.77
N ILE A 23 -6.39 15.35 7.06
CA ILE A 23 -6.83 13.97 6.88
C ILE A 23 -6.24 13.39 5.61
N PHE A 24 -5.65 12.21 5.73
CA PHE A 24 -5.38 11.35 4.58
C PHE A 24 -5.81 9.91 4.87
N THR A 25 -6.04 9.17 3.79
CA THR A 25 -6.58 7.83 3.84
C THR A 25 -5.88 6.90 2.85
N PHE A 26 -5.93 5.60 3.15
CA PHE A 26 -5.72 4.58 2.13
C PHE A 26 -6.66 3.39 2.36
N ILE A 27 -6.97 2.69 1.28
CA ILE A 27 -7.79 1.47 1.30
C ILE A 27 -6.88 0.28 1.07
N CYS A 28 -6.93 -0.71 1.97
CA CYS A 28 -6.16 -1.95 1.87
C CYS A 28 -7.08 -3.17 1.96
N THR A 29 -6.79 -4.20 1.18
CA THR A 29 -7.53 -5.46 1.21
C THR A 29 -6.90 -6.43 2.20
N GLU A 30 -7.65 -6.79 3.24
CA GLU A 30 -7.18 -7.70 4.29
C GLU A 30 -6.92 -9.11 3.71
N PRO A 31 -5.77 -9.75 4.01
CA PRO A 31 -5.42 -11.03 3.40
C PRO A 31 -6.40 -12.17 3.66
N GLU A 32 -6.94 -12.23 4.87
CA GLU A 32 -7.72 -13.33 5.40
C GLU A 32 -9.19 -13.18 5.03
N THR A 33 -9.79 -12.04 5.37
CA THR A 33 -11.24 -11.82 5.19
C THR A 33 -11.62 -11.30 3.81
N LYS A 34 -10.65 -10.85 3.00
CA LYS A 34 -10.85 -10.15 1.72
C LYS A 34 -11.67 -8.86 1.83
N LYS A 35 -11.88 -8.34 3.04
CA LYS A 35 -12.56 -7.07 3.26
C LYS A 35 -11.65 -5.91 2.87
N HIS A 36 -12.25 -4.84 2.38
CA HIS A 36 -11.58 -3.57 2.19
C HIS A 36 -11.65 -2.77 3.50
N LEU A 37 -10.49 -2.40 4.02
CA LEU A 37 -10.36 -1.55 5.20
C LEU A 37 -9.87 -0.17 4.76
N CYS A 38 -10.60 0.87 5.14
CA CYS A 38 -10.18 2.25 4.97
C CYS A 38 -9.43 2.68 6.24
N TYR A 39 -8.14 2.93 6.11
CA TYR A 39 -7.32 3.50 7.16
C TYR A 39 -7.35 5.02 7.04
N VAL A 40 -7.72 5.69 8.12
CA VAL A 40 -7.85 7.14 8.21
C VAL A 40 -6.83 7.67 9.20
N PHE A 41 -6.08 8.69 8.81
CA PHE A 41 -5.04 9.30 9.62
C PHE A 41 -5.23 10.81 9.70
N ASP A 42 -4.87 11.37 10.85
CA ASP A 42 -4.76 12.82 11.08
C ASP A 42 -3.28 13.19 11.16
N SER A 43 -2.85 14.11 10.28
CA SER A 43 -1.50 14.66 10.21
C SER A 43 -1.59 16.17 10.05
N GLU A 44 -1.05 16.93 11.01
CA GLU A 44 -1.17 18.39 11.02
C GLU A 44 -0.62 19.09 9.76
N LYS A 45 0.43 18.53 9.15
CA LYS A 45 1.19 19.23 8.09
C LYS A 45 1.52 18.38 6.87
N CYS A 46 1.37 17.06 6.94
CA CYS A 46 1.94 16.16 5.93
C CYS A 46 0.89 15.30 5.20
N ALA A 47 -0.40 15.51 5.39
CA ALA A 47 -1.44 14.67 4.77
C ALA A 47 -1.34 14.60 3.24
N GLU A 48 -1.14 15.75 2.58
CA GLU A 48 -0.96 15.85 1.13
C GLU A 48 0.36 15.21 0.67
N GLU A 49 1.46 15.50 1.36
CA GLU A 49 2.78 14.96 1.06
C GLU A 49 2.82 13.43 1.21
N ILE A 50 2.19 12.90 2.25
CA ILE A 50 2.09 11.45 2.49
C ILE A 50 1.25 10.80 1.38
N THR A 51 0.12 11.41 1.01
CA THR A 51 -0.70 10.92 -0.11
C THR A 51 0.11 10.86 -1.41
N LEU A 52 0.87 11.92 -1.72
CA LEU A 52 1.74 11.96 -2.90
C LEU A 52 2.83 10.88 -2.84
N ALA A 53 3.47 10.69 -1.69
CA ALA A 53 4.49 9.67 -1.50
C ALA A 53 3.94 8.25 -1.69
N ILE A 54 2.72 7.97 -1.23
CA ILE A 54 2.04 6.68 -1.48
C ILE A 54 1.76 6.51 -2.99
N GLY A 55 1.27 7.56 -3.67
CA GLY A 55 1.05 7.52 -5.12
C GLY A 55 2.33 7.25 -5.91
N GLN A 56 3.44 7.91 -5.55
CA GLN A 56 4.75 7.65 -6.14
C GLN A 56 5.25 6.22 -5.89
N ALA A 57 4.97 5.65 -4.71
CA ALA A 57 5.28 4.26 -4.42
C ALA A 57 4.48 3.31 -5.32
N PHE A 58 3.19 3.57 -5.56
CA PHE A 58 2.39 2.82 -6.53
C PHE A 58 2.99 2.89 -7.94
N ASP A 59 3.30 4.09 -8.42
CA ASP A 59 3.89 4.28 -9.75
C ASP A 59 5.20 3.52 -9.91
N LEU A 60 6.10 3.63 -8.92
CA LEU A 60 7.40 2.95 -8.95
C LEU A 60 7.23 1.42 -8.89
N ALA A 61 6.36 0.93 -8.02
CA ALA A 61 6.10 -0.50 -7.90
C ALA A 61 5.48 -1.08 -9.17
N TYR A 62 4.57 -0.34 -9.81
CA TYR A 62 3.94 -0.75 -11.07
C TYR A 62 4.93 -0.76 -12.23
N LYS A 63 5.80 0.26 -12.35
CA LYS A 63 6.89 0.27 -13.34
C LYS A 63 7.80 -0.95 -13.19
N LYS A 64 8.25 -1.24 -11.97
CA LYS A 64 9.07 -2.43 -11.68
C LYS A 64 8.34 -3.74 -11.99
N PHE A 65 7.04 -3.80 -11.70
CA PHE A 65 6.23 -4.96 -12.05
C PHE A 65 6.22 -5.22 -13.57
N LEU A 66 6.02 -4.17 -14.37
CA LEU A 66 6.06 -4.27 -15.84
C LEU A 66 7.45 -4.65 -16.37
N GLU A 67 8.51 -4.04 -15.84
CA GLU A 67 9.91 -4.36 -16.20
C GLU A 67 10.26 -5.83 -15.95
N SER A 68 9.73 -6.42 -14.85
CA SER A 68 9.93 -7.82 -14.52
C SER A 68 9.08 -8.81 -15.34
N GLY A 69 8.25 -8.31 -16.27
CA GLY A 69 7.26 -9.12 -16.99
C GLY A 69 6.24 -9.78 -16.06
N GLY A 70 5.95 -9.15 -14.91
CA GLY A 70 5.07 -9.65 -13.85
C GLY A 70 5.64 -10.79 -13.00
N LYS A 71 6.89 -11.23 -13.24
CA LYS A 71 7.46 -12.43 -12.61
C LYS A 71 7.95 -12.20 -11.18
N ASP A 72 8.32 -10.98 -10.81
CA ASP A 72 8.97 -10.71 -9.52
C ASP A 72 8.05 -10.95 -8.30
N VAL A 73 6.74 -10.82 -8.49
CA VAL A 73 5.74 -11.07 -7.43
C VAL A 73 5.55 -12.58 -7.19
N GLU A 74 5.61 -13.39 -8.25
CA GLU A 74 5.53 -14.85 -8.15
C GLU A 74 6.80 -15.44 -7.53
N THR A 75 7.97 -14.94 -7.93
CA THR A 75 9.27 -15.39 -7.38
C THR A 75 9.38 -15.08 -5.88
N ARG A 76 8.93 -13.90 -5.41
CA ARG A 76 8.89 -13.60 -3.97
C ARG A 76 7.87 -14.44 -3.20
N LYS A 77 6.70 -14.74 -3.78
CA LYS A 77 5.73 -15.68 -3.18
C LYS A 77 6.32 -17.08 -3.02
N GLN A 78 7.08 -17.57 -4.00
CA GLN A 78 7.75 -18.88 -3.90
C GLN A 78 8.85 -18.89 -2.83
N ILE A 79 9.70 -17.86 -2.76
CA ILE A 79 10.77 -17.76 -1.76
C ILE A 79 10.19 -17.68 -0.33
N GLY A 80 9.13 -16.89 -0.11
CA GLY A 80 8.48 -16.79 1.19
C GLY A 80 7.78 -18.08 1.65
N ASN A 81 7.37 -18.94 0.72
CA ASN A 81 6.82 -20.27 1.04
C ASN A 81 7.93 -21.32 1.29
N LEU A 82 9.08 -21.19 0.62
CA LEU A 82 10.25 -22.04 0.85
C LEU A 82 10.90 -21.79 2.22
N GLN A 83 10.87 -20.56 2.72
CA GLN A 83 11.38 -20.20 4.06
C GLN A 83 10.46 -20.63 5.23
N LYS A 84 9.26 -21.18 4.94
CA LYS A 84 8.31 -21.69 5.94
C LYS A 84 8.34 -23.22 6.09
N ARG A 85 9.27 -23.93 5.43
CA ARG A 85 9.49 -25.37 5.60
C ARG A 85 10.69 -25.64 6.50
#